data_AF-A0A7C8ZJ42-F1
#
_entry.id   AF-A0A7C8ZJ42-F1
#
_cell.length_a   1.000
_cell.length_b   1.000
_cell.length_c   1.000
_cell.angle_alpha   90.00
_cell.angle_beta   90.00
_cell.angle_gamma   90.00
#
_symmetry.space_group_name_H-M   'P 1'
#
loop_
_entity.id
_entity.type
_entity.pdbx_description
1 polymer ?
#
loop_
_entity_poly.entity_id
_entity_poly.type
_entity_poly.pdbx_seq_one_letter_code
_entity_poly.pdbx_strand_id
1 'polypeptide(L)'
;MVLMIASTNLLPARIAAGCLALALFIVLFVAKNWTLRWLCIGFIIFLAVIWVLQETTEVRILRYIIMFIGVMNSLFSVCVIYGDLISRREHTSDAEKFAEECPCICNGVGWGIIWEFISFLFLCTSVYLGLVILSSD
;
A
#
# COMPACT_ATOMS: atom_id res chain seq x y z
N MET A 1 -3.74 -4.78 -1.74
CA MET A 1 -4.42 -5.84 -2.52
C MET A 1 -5.59 -5.35 -3.37
N VAL A 2 -6.54 -4.56 -2.84
CA VAL A 2 -7.72 -4.10 -3.61
C VAL A 2 -7.35 -3.37 -4.90
N LEU A 3 -6.32 -2.51 -4.85
CA LEU A 3 -5.80 -1.78 -6.02
C LEU A 3 -5.22 -2.71 -7.10
N MET A 4 -4.67 -3.86 -6.71
CA MET A 4 -4.12 -4.86 -7.62
C MET A 4 -5.22 -5.58 -8.39
N ILE A 5 -6.27 -6.03 -7.68
CA ILE A 5 -7.43 -6.70 -8.27
C ILE A 5 -8.19 -5.73 -9.20
N ALA A 6 -8.31 -4.47 -8.79
CA ALA A 6 -8.92 -3.42 -9.59
C ALA A 6 -8.15 -3.07 -10.88
N SER A 7 -6.88 -3.46 -11.01
CA SER A 7 -6.08 -3.19 -12.23
C SER A 7 -6.43 -4.09 -13.42
N THR A 8 -7.19 -5.17 -13.21
CA THR A 8 -7.51 -6.17 -14.25
C THR A 8 -8.35 -5.62 -15.41
N ASN A 9 -9.10 -4.53 -15.21
CA ASN A 9 -9.94 -3.92 -16.23
C ASN A 9 -9.74 -2.38 -16.24
N LEU A 10 -9.96 -1.75 -17.40
CA LEU A 10 -9.74 -0.30 -17.62
C LEU A 10 -10.65 0.59 -16.74
N LEU A 11 -11.92 0.22 -16.57
CA LEU A 11 -12.88 0.93 -15.73
C LEU A 11 -12.49 0.92 -14.24
N PRO A 12 -12.26 -0.24 -13.60
CA PRO A 12 -11.85 -0.26 -12.19
C PRO A 12 -10.45 0.32 -11.97
N ALA A 13 -9.54 0.28 -12.95
CA ALA A 13 -8.25 0.97 -12.86
C ALA A 13 -8.43 2.50 -12.74
N ARG A 14 -9.34 3.10 -13.52
CA ARG A 14 -9.69 4.52 -13.41
C ARG A 14 -10.30 4.83 -12.02
N ILE A 15 -11.26 4.03 -11.58
CA ILE A 15 -11.89 4.23 -10.25
C ILE A 15 -10.85 4.11 -9.12
N ALA A 16 -9.96 3.12 -9.21
CA ALA A 16 -8.87 2.91 -8.26
C ALA A 16 -7.89 4.08 -8.21
N ALA A 17 -7.48 4.62 -9.36
CA ALA A 17 -6.63 5.80 -9.42
C ALA A 17 -7.33 7.05 -8.84
N GLY A 18 -8.63 7.22 -9.09
CA GLY A 18 -9.42 8.32 -8.51
C GLY A 18 -9.51 8.21 -6.99
N CYS A 19 -9.77 7.00 -6.47
CA CYS A 19 -9.80 6.73 -5.04
C CYS A 19 -8.43 6.98 -4.39
N LEU A 20 -7.33 6.59 -5.05
CA LEU A 20 -5.96 6.88 -4.57
C LEU A 20 -5.67 8.38 -4.52
N ALA A 21 -6.03 9.12 -5.58
CA ALA A 21 -5.83 10.56 -5.62
C ALA A 21 -6.64 11.27 -4.51
N LEU A 22 -7.88 10.84 -4.28
CA LEU A 22 -8.72 11.37 -3.20
C LEU A 22 -8.14 11.06 -1.82
N ALA A 23 -7.66 9.83 -1.60
CA ALA A 23 -7.00 9.47 -0.34
C ALA A 23 -5.74 10.33 -0.09
N LEU A 24 -4.89 10.53 -1.11
CA LEU A 24 -3.72 11.41 -1.01
C LEU A 24 -4.10 12.86 -0.74
N PHE A 25 -5.21 13.34 -1.32
CA PHE A 25 -5.72 14.67 -1.08
C PHE A 25 -6.17 14.86 0.38
N ILE A 26 -6.85 13.88 0.97
CA ILE A 26 -7.21 13.90 2.40
C ILE A 26 -5.93 13.93 3.27
N VAL A 27 -4.94 13.09 2.94
CA VAL A 27 -3.68 13.00 3.69
C VAL A 27 -2.92 14.34 3.68
N LEU A 28 -3.06 15.14 2.62
CA LEU A 28 -2.44 16.46 2.53
C LEU A 28 -2.88 17.41 3.67
N PHE A 29 -4.14 17.31 4.11
CA PHE A 29 -4.67 18.09 5.22
C PHE A 29 -4.29 17.50 6.59
N VAL A 30 -4.14 16.18 6.69
CA VAL A 30 -3.76 15.49 7.94
C VAL A 30 -2.25 15.61 8.21
N ALA A 31 -1.43 15.68 7.16
CA ALA A 31 0.01 15.78 7.27
C ALA A 31 0.44 17.04 8.01
N LYS A 32 1.10 16.87 9.16
CA LYS A 32 1.71 17.97 9.93
C LYS A 32 3.10 18.37 9.40
N ASN A 33 3.81 17.43 8.76
CA ASN A 33 5.18 17.64 8.28
C ASN A 33 5.21 18.25 6.87
N TRP A 34 6.09 19.23 6.66
CA TRP A 34 6.25 19.92 5.39
C TRP A 34 6.75 19.02 4.26
N THR A 35 7.73 18.14 4.54
CA THR A 35 8.26 17.19 3.55
C THR A 35 7.21 16.19 3.08
N LEU A 36 6.37 15.71 3.98
CA LEU A 36 5.28 14.77 3.67
C LEU A 36 4.22 15.42 2.77
N ARG A 37 3.91 16.70 2.99
CA ARG A 37 2.98 17.46 2.12
C ARG A 37 3.50 17.58 0.69
N TRP A 38 4.77 17.95 0.52
CA TRP A 38 5.38 18.05 -0.81
C TRP A 38 5.41 16.69 -1.52
N LEU A 39 5.69 15.60 -0.79
CA LEU A 39 5.64 14.26 -1.33
C LEU A 39 4.24 13.88 -1.81
N CYS A 40 3.20 14.15 -1.01
CA CYS A 40 1.81 13.90 -1.40
C CYS A 40 1.40 14.70 -2.63
N ILE A 41 1.76 15.98 -2.72
CA ILE A 41 1.49 16.82 -3.90
C ILE A 41 2.17 16.22 -5.14
N GLY A 42 3.43 15.81 -5.02
CA GLY A 42 4.16 15.15 -6.10
C GLY A 42 3.46 13.90 -6.63
N PHE A 43 2.97 13.04 -5.73
CA PHE A 43 2.22 11.84 -6.11
C PHE A 43 0.87 12.14 -6.76
N ILE A 44 0.14 13.18 -6.31
CA ILE A 44 -1.12 13.60 -6.93
C ILE A 44 -0.87 14.09 -8.36
N ILE A 45 0.13 14.95 -8.57
CA ILE A 45 0.50 15.44 -9.90
C ILE A 45 0.92 14.28 -10.80
N PHE A 46 1.76 13.37 -10.29
CA PHE A 46 2.19 12.19 -11.03
C PHE A 46 1.01 11.32 -11.48
N LEU A 47 0.05 11.03 -10.59
CA LEU A 47 -1.16 10.29 -10.94
C LEU A 47 -2.01 11.03 -12.00
N ALA A 48 -2.14 12.36 -11.88
CA ALA A 48 -2.88 13.16 -12.85
C ALA A 48 -2.23 13.12 -14.25
N VAL A 49 -0.90 13.22 -14.32
CA VAL A 49 -0.15 13.12 -15.58
C VAL A 49 -0.39 11.75 -16.25
N ILE A 50 -0.29 10.66 -15.48
CA ILE A 50 -0.51 9.31 -16.01
C ILE A 50 -1.96 9.13 -16.47
N TRP A 51 -2.92 9.69 -15.74
CA TRP A 51 -4.33 9.64 -16.13
C TRP A 51 -4.55 10.30 -17.49
N VAL A 52 -4.01 11.51 -17.68
CA VAL A 52 -4.10 12.22 -18.97
C VAL A 52 -3.38 11.46 -20.08
N LEU A 53 -2.20 10.88 -19.77
CA LEU A 53 -1.48 10.06 -20.74
C LEU A 53 -2.30 8.86 -21.21
N GLN A 54 -3.05 8.22 -20.30
CA GLN A 54 -3.93 7.13 -20.67
C GLN A 54 -5.15 7.58 -21.50
N GLU A 55 -5.70 8.77 -21.24
CA GLU A 55 -6.83 9.27 -22.05
C GLU A 55 -6.40 9.64 -23.47
N THR A 56 -5.15 10.08 -23.64
CA THR A 56 -4.59 10.51 -24.92
C THR A 56 -3.93 9.38 -25.72
N THR A 57 -3.59 8.26 -25.09
CA THR A 57 -2.79 7.18 -25.69
C THR A 57 -3.49 5.82 -25.50
N GLU A 58 -3.60 5.00 -26.55
CA GLU A 58 -4.22 3.65 -26.43
C GLU A 58 -3.38 2.63 -25.64
N VAL A 59 -2.18 3.00 -25.20
CA VAL A 59 -1.29 2.11 -24.46
C VAL A 59 -1.80 1.97 -23.02
N ARG A 60 -1.98 0.73 -22.55
CA ARG A 60 -2.49 0.35 -21.22
C ARG A 60 -1.50 0.63 -20.06
N ILE A 61 -0.88 1.81 -20.03
CA ILE A 61 0.19 2.17 -19.09
C ILE A 61 -0.32 2.31 -17.64
N LEU A 62 -1.54 2.81 -17.42
CA LEU A 62 -2.08 3.00 -16.06
C LEU A 62 -2.20 1.66 -15.32
N ARG A 63 -2.52 0.56 -16.02
CA ARG A 63 -2.62 -0.78 -15.42
C ARG A 63 -1.30 -1.18 -14.78
N TYR A 64 -0.18 -1.02 -15.50
CA TYR A 64 1.15 -1.33 -14.99
C TYR A 64 1.54 -0.46 -13.80
N ILE A 65 1.22 0.84 -13.84
CA ILE A 65 1.57 1.75 -12.75
C ILE A 65 0.73 1.49 -11.49
N ILE A 66 -0.59 1.24 -11.63
CA ILE A 66 -1.44 0.87 -10.48
C ILE A 66 -1.01 -0.47 -9.89
N MET A 67 -0.67 -1.45 -10.73
CA MET A 67 -0.14 -2.73 -10.28
C MET A 67 1.16 -2.54 -9.50
N PHE A 68 2.08 -1.73 -10.01
CA PHE A 68 3.34 -1.40 -9.35
C PHE A 68 3.12 -0.71 -7.99
N ILE A 69 2.26 0.31 -7.94
CA ILE A 69 1.88 1.00 -6.69
C ILE A 69 1.28 -0.01 -5.70
N GLY A 70 0.47 -0.96 -6.18
CA GLY A 70 -0.10 -2.03 -5.38
C GLY A 70 0.95 -2.94 -4.73
N VAL A 71 1.98 -3.38 -5.48
CA VAL A 71 3.11 -4.17 -4.94
C VAL A 71 3.91 -3.36 -3.94
N MET A 72 4.24 -2.12 -4.28
CA MET A 72 5.04 -1.25 -3.43
C MET A 72 4.33 -0.97 -2.10
N ASN A 73 3.01 -0.77 -2.10
CA ASN A 73 2.26 -0.58 -0.87
C ASN A 73 2.27 -1.83 0.04
N SER A 74 2.24 -3.05 -0.54
CA SER A 74 2.43 -4.27 0.27
C SER A 74 3.84 -4.38 0.84
N LEU A 75 4.87 -3.98 0.09
CA LEU A 75 6.25 -3.95 0.59
C LEU A 75 6.40 -2.96 1.75
N PHE A 76 5.85 -1.74 1.60
CA PHE A 76 5.87 -0.74 2.66
C PHE A 76 5.16 -1.23 3.93
N SER A 77 4.04 -1.96 3.80
CA SER A 77 3.35 -2.54 4.96
C SER A 77 4.25 -3.50 5.74
N VAL A 78 5.00 -4.38 5.08
CA VAL A 78 5.94 -5.29 5.76
C VAL A 78 7.05 -4.51 6.46
N CYS A 79 7.67 -3.55 5.77
CA CYS A 79 8.76 -2.76 6.34
C CYS A 79 8.33 -1.93 7.57
N VAL A 80 7.12 -1.37 7.56
CA VAL A 80 6.57 -0.61 8.68
C VAL A 80 6.29 -1.54 9.86
N ILE A 81 5.63 -2.67 9.62
CA ILE A 81 5.33 -3.67 10.67
C ILE A 81 6.62 -4.18 11.33
N TYR A 82 7.61 -4.57 10.53
CA TYR A 82 8.91 -5.03 11.04
C TYR A 82 9.64 -3.92 11.81
N GLY A 83 9.66 -2.71 11.25
CA GLY A 83 10.32 -1.56 11.86
C GLY A 83 9.72 -1.17 13.21
N ASP A 84 8.40 -1.07 13.28
CA ASP A 84 7.70 -0.50 14.44
C ASP A 84 7.41 -1.57 15.51
N LEU A 85 7.01 -2.79 15.11
CA LEU A 85 6.62 -3.84 16.07
C LEU A 85 7.79 -4.70 16.56
N ILE A 86 8.80 -4.95 15.71
CA ILE A 86 9.88 -5.92 16.01
C ILE A 86 11.18 -5.20 16.35
N SER A 87 11.60 -4.27 15.48
CA SER A 87 12.91 -3.61 15.59
C SER A 87 12.92 -2.52 16.66
N ARG A 88 11.99 -1.56 16.58
CA ARG A 88 11.94 -0.41 17.51
C ARG A 88 11.10 -0.66 18.75
N ARG A 89 10.14 -1.59 18.67
CA ARG A 89 9.13 -1.86 19.72
C ARG A 89 8.50 -0.58 20.24
N GLU A 90 7.65 0.03 19.42
CA GLU A 90 6.86 1.17 19.88
C GLU A 90 5.84 0.70 20.95
N HIS A 91 6.00 1.12 22.21
CA HIS A 91 5.16 0.68 23.33
C HIS A 91 3.70 1.15 23.27
N THR A 92 3.39 2.08 22.36
CA THR A 92 2.02 2.51 22.04
C THR A 92 1.42 1.71 20.89
N SER A 93 2.17 0.77 20.30
CA SER A 93 1.70 -0.03 19.18
C SER A 93 0.55 -0.95 19.59
N ASP A 94 -0.32 -1.23 18.61
CA ASP A 94 -1.46 -2.13 18.79
C ASP A 94 -1.01 -3.52 19.27
N ALA A 95 0.19 -3.99 18.89
CA ALA A 95 0.69 -5.29 19.30
C ALA A 95 1.07 -5.37 20.80
N GLU A 96 1.65 -4.29 21.35
CA GLU A 96 1.96 -4.20 22.77
C GLU A 96 0.67 -4.01 23.60
N LYS A 97 -0.28 -3.20 23.10
CA LYS A 97 -1.61 -3.05 23.71
C LYS A 97 -2.41 -4.35 23.71
N PHE A 98 -2.36 -5.12 22.62
CA PHE A 98 -3.01 -6.43 22.53
C PHE A 98 -2.37 -7.47 23.46
N ALA A 99 -1.05 -7.37 23.68
CA ALA A 99 -0.35 -8.21 24.64
C ALA A 99 -0.70 -7.88 26.10
N GLU A 100 -1.04 -6.62 26.43
CA GLU A 100 -1.55 -6.24 27.75
C GLU A 100 -2.94 -6.84 28.02
N GLU A 101 -3.79 -6.95 26.99
CA GLU A 101 -5.19 -7.39 27.12
C GLU A 101 -5.37 -8.91 26.97
N CYS A 102 -4.49 -9.58 26.21
CA CYS A 102 -4.45 -11.03 26.02
C CYS A 102 -3.04 -11.60 26.31
N PRO A 103 -2.77 -12.09 27.54
CA PRO A 103 -1.44 -12.57 27.96
C PRO A 103 -1.07 -13.97 27.42
N CYS A 104 -1.81 -14.50 26.45
CA CYS A 104 -1.73 -15.90 26.02
C CYS A 104 -0.55 -16.23 25.06
N ILE A 105 0.01 -15.24 24.35
CA ILE A 105 1.24 -15.40 23.56
C ILE A 105 2.21 -14.32 24.03
N CYS A 106 3.26 -14.76 24.73
CA CYS A 106 4.19 -13.94 25.49
C CYS A 106 4.78 -12.78 24.65
N ASN A 107 4.48 -11.54 25.07
CA ASN A 107 5.11 -10.28 24.65
C ASN A 107 4.62 -9.68 23.31
N GLY A 108 4.61 -8.34 23.20
CA GLY A 108 4.11 -7.63 22.00
C GLY A 108 4.89 -7.97 20.71
N VAL A 109 6.14 -8.42 20.82
CA VAL A 109 6.91 -8.94 19.67
C VAL A 109 6.39 -10.27 19.13
N GLY A 110 5.82 -11.14 19.97
CA GLY A 110 5.21 -12.38 19.48
C GLY A 110 4.04 -12.08 18.53
N TRP A 111 3.20 -11.12 18.92
CA TRP A 111 2.14 -10.59 18.06
C TRP A 111 2.69 -9.86 16.82
N GLY A 112 3.77 -9.09 16.98
CA GLY A 112 4.47 -8.43 15.88
C GLY A 112 4.90 -9.40 14.78
N ILE A 113 5.46 -10.56 15.14
CA ILE A 113 5.89 -11.62 14.20
C ILE A 113 4.69 -12.24 13.48
N ILE A 114 3.57 -12.47 14.17
CA ILE A 114 2.35 -13.00 13.54
C ILE A 114 1.83 -12.02 12.48
N TRP A 115 1.77 -10.72 12.81
CA TRP A 115 1.35 -9.68 11.89
C TRP A 115 2.31 -9.50 10.71
N GLU A 116 3.62 -9.60 10.95
CA GLU A 116 4.63 -9.61 9.90
C GLU A 116 4.41 -10.78 8.94
N PHE A 117 4.19 -11.99 9.46
CA PHE A 117 3.94 -13.18 8.64
C PHE A 117 2.69 -13.04 7.77
N ILE A 118 1.60 -12.50 8.33
CA ILE A 118 0.37 -12.21 7.57
C ILE A 118 0.65 -11.20 6.46
N SER A 119 1.37 -10.11 6.76
CA SER A 119 1.74 -9.09 5.77
C SER A 119 2.65 -9.65 4.67
N PHE A 120 3.56 -10.56 5.03
CA PHE A 120 4.43 -11.25 4.09
C PHE A 120 3.65 -12.18 3.14
N LEU A 121 2.64 -12.92 3.63
CA LEU A 121 1.76 -13.70 2.76
C LEU A 121 1.00 -12.81 1.76
N PHE A 122 0.56 -11.63 2.21
CA PHE A 122 -0.06 -10.65 1.33
C PHE A 122 0.90 -10.10 0.26
N LEU A 123 2.17 -9.92 0.61
CA LEU A 123 3.23 -9.56 -0.34
C LEU A 123 3.49 -10.68 -1.36
N CYS A 124 3.64 -11.93 -0.92
CA CYS A 124 3.83 -13.06 -1.84
C CYS A 124 2.65 -13.18 -2.81
N THR A 125 1.43 -13.02 -2.31
CA THR A 125 0.23 -13.09 -3.13
C THR A 125 0.13 -11.90 -4.10
N SER A 126 0.52 -10.69 -3.68
CA SER A 126 0.52 -9.52 -4.57
C SER A 126 1.54 -9.67 -5.70
N VAL A 127 2.74 -10.16 -5.40
CA VAL A 127 3.77 -10.45 -6.41
C VAL A 127 3.32 -11.55 -7.36
N TYR A 128 2.77 -12.65 -6.83
CA TYR A 128 2.26 -13.76 -7.65
C TYR A 128 1.16 -13.29 -8.61
N LEU A 129 0.15 -12.57 -8.12
CA LEU A 129 -0.91 -12.03 -8.95
C LEU A 129 -0.37 -11.04 -9.99
N GLY A 130 0.59 -10.19 -9.62
CA GLY A 130 1.26 -9.28 -10.56
C GLY A 130 1.94 -10.02 -11.71
N LEU A 131 2.64 -11.13 -11.42
CA LEU A 131 3.28 -11.98 -12.43
C LEU A 131 2.25 -12.68 -13.31
N VAL A 132 1.17 -13.22 -12.74
CA VAL A 132 0.10 -13.87 -13.50
C VAL A 132 -0.56 -12.88 -14.47
N ILE A 133 -0.88 -11.68 -13.98
CA ILE A 133 -1.49 -10.59 -14.77
C ILE A 133 -0.56 -10.18 -15.91
N LEU A 134 0.76 -10.12 -15.68
CA LEU A 134 1.75 -9.80 -16.71
C LEU A 134 1.92 -10.93 -17.73
N SER A 135 1.84 -12.19 -17.31
CA SER A 135 1.94 -13.35 -18.21
C SER A 135 0.69 -13.58 -19.09
N SER A 136 -0.41 -12.91 -18.77
CA SER A 136 -1.70 -13.06 -19.46
C SER A 136 -1.96 -11.99 -20.53
N ASP A 137 -1.07 -11.01 -20.69
CA ASP A 137 -1.06 -10.03 -21.80
C ASP A 137 -0.07 -10.48 -22.90
#